data_AF-A0A8I1GHF5-F1
#
_entry.id   AF-A0A8I1GHF5-F1
#
_cell.length_a   1.000
_cell.length_b   1.000
_cell.length_c   1.000
_cell.angle_alpha   90.00
_cell.angle_beta   90.00
_cell.angle_gamma   90.00
#
_symmetry.space_group_name_H-M   'P 1'
#
loop_
_entity.id
_entity.type
_entity.pdbx_description
1 polymer ?
#
loop_
_entity_poly.entity_id
_entity_poly.type
_entity_poly.pdbx_seq_one_letter_code
_entity_poly.pdbx_strand_id
1 'polypeptide(L)' 'MNAHWTPTADDVTLTDEERQPCEVWTRVMGYHRPVSSFNQGKVGEFNERQYFRECKAERADADKSAR' A
#
# COMPACT_ATOMS: atom_id res chain seq x y z
N MET A 1 6.31 -3.44 15.98
CA MET A 1 5.06 -3.15 16.72
C MET A 1 4.02 -2.74 15.70
N ASN A 2 3.26 -3.68 15.16
CA ASN A 2 2.11 -3.39 14.32
C ASN A 2 0.94 -4.17 14.92
N ALA A 3 -0.10 -3.47 15.38
CA ALA A 3 -1.34 -4.10 15.78
C ALA A 3 -1.94 -4.76 14.54
N HIS A 4 -1.83 -6.08 14.46
CA HIS A 4 -2.52 -6.86 13.45
C HIS A 4 -4.00 -6.82 13.84
N TRP A 5 -4.84 -6.37 12.92
CA TRP A 5 -6.29 -6.49 13.08
C TRP A 5 -6.61 -7.95 13.42
N THR A 6 -7.20 -8.16 14.60
CA THR A 6 -7.73 -9.45 15.02
C THR A 6 -9.23 -9.37 14.86
N PRO A 7 -9.82 -10.05 13.86
CA PRO A 7 -11.27 -10.07 13.73
C PRO A 7 -11.90 -10.63 15.01
N THR A 8 -12.91 -9.93 15.52
CA THR A 8 -13.69 -10.36 16.69
C THR A 8 -14.73 -11.41 16.29
N ALA A 9 -15.34 -12.08 17.28
CA ALA A 9 -16.37 -13.08 17.04
C ALA A 9 -17.60 -12.55 16.28
N ASP A 10 -17.83 -11.24 16.30
CA ASP A 10 -18.97 -10.56 15.65
C ASP A 10 -18.67 -10.04 14.22
N ASP A 11 -17.48 -10.30 13.67
CA ASP A 11 -17.11 -9.79 12.34
C ASP A 11 -17.79 -10.60 11.21
N VAL A 12 -18.40 -9.91 10.24
CA VAL A 12 -19.11 -10.55 9.13
C VAL A 12 -18.11 -11.07 8.09
N THR A 13 -17.83 -12.37 8.12
CA THR A 13 -17.10 -13.08 7.07
C THR A 13 -17.99 -13.39 5.87
N LEU A 14 -17.72 -12.74 4.73
CA LEU A 14 -18.36 -13.04 3.43
C LEU A 14 -17.62 -14.15 2.69
N THR A 15 -18.36 -15.04 2.02
CA THR A 15 -17.79 -15.98 1.04
C THR A 15 -17.34 -15.24 -0.22
N ASP A 16 -16.56 -15.89 -1.08
CA ASP A 16 -16.07 -15.24 -2.31
C ASP A 16 -17.20 -14.94 -3.30
N GLU A 17 -18.27 -15.74 -3.31
CA GLU A 17 -19.46 -15.54 -4.15
C GLU A 17 -20.32 -14.36 -3.71
N GLU A 18 -20.28 -14.02 -2.42
CA GLU A 18 -21.01 -12.88 -1.84
C GLU A 18 -20.26 -11.54 -2.05
N ARG A 19 -18.98 -11.59 -2.47
CA ARG A 19 -18.16 -10.39 -2.68
C ARG A 19 -18.39 -9.79 -4.06
N GLN A 20 -18.39 -8.47 -4.13
CA GLN A 20 -18.38 -7.73 -5.38
C GLN A 20 -16.93 -7.43 -5.80
N PRO A 21 -16.51 -7.76 -7.03
CA PRO A 21 -15.23 -7.33 -7.57
C PRO A 21 -15.11 -5.80 -7.56
N CYS A 22 -14.00 -5.30 -7.00
CA CYS A 22 -13.68 -3.87 -6.96
C CYS A 22 -12.48 -3.58 -7.86
N GLU A 23 -12.57 -2.52 -8.66
CA GLU A 23 -11.42 -2.04 -9.41
C GLU A 23 -10.55 -1.13 -8.54
N VAL A 24 -9.25 -1.43 -8.48
CA VAL A 24 -8.28 -0.62 -7.75
C VAL A 24 -7.67 0.40 -8.70
N TRP A 25 -7.66 1.67 -8.29
CA TRP A 25 -7.10 2.78 -9.06
C TRP A 25 -5.88 3.36 -8.35
N THR A 26 -4.86 3.74 -9.13
CA THR A 26 -3.63 4.33 -8.60
C THR A 26 -3.17 5.50 -9.47
N ARG A 27 -2.34 6.37 -8.88
CA ARG A 27 -1.82 7.54 -9.58
C ARG A 27 -0.55 7.19 -10.35
N VAL A 28 -0.59 7.42 -11.66
CA VAL A 28 0.55 7.25 -12.58
C VAL A 28 0.85 8.60 -13.23
N MET A 29 2.06 9.13 -13.02
CA MET A 29 2.55 10.36 -13.67
C MET A 29 1.60 11.57 -13.62
N GLY A 30 0.67 11.62 -12.66
CA GLY A 30 -0.27 12.73 -12.50
C GLY A 30 -1.76 12.36 -12.58
N TYR A 31 -2.12 11.27 -13.24
CA TYR A 31 -3.52 10.87 -13.46
C TYR A 31 -3.87 9.51 -12.82
N HIS A 32 -5.16 9.25 -12.63
CA HIS A 32 -5.64 7.96 -12.11
C HIS A 32 -5.74 6.94 -13.25
N ARG A 33 -5.18 5.75 -13.01
CA ARG A 33 -5.22 4.61 -13.93
C ARG A 33 -5.62 3.37 -13.15
N PRO A 34 -6.52 2.52 -13.69
CA PRO A 34 -6.87 1.28 -13.04
C PRO A 34 -5.68 0.32 -13.07
N VAL A 35 -5.46 -0.39 -11.96
CA VAL A 35 -4.38 -1.37 -11.81
C VAL A 35 -4.57 -2.53 -12.77
N SER A 36 -5.83 -2.90 -13.06
CA SER A 36 -6.22 -3.91 -14.05
C SER A 36 -5.62 -3.68 -15.44
N SER A 37 -5.35 -2.42 -15.80
CA SER A 37 -4.80 -2.05 -17.10
C SER A 37 -3.26 -2.11 -17.15
N PHE A 38 -2.56 -2.56 -16.11
CA PHE A 38 -1.10 -2.57 -16.10
C PHE A 38 -0.56 -3.64 -17.06
N ASN A 39 0.43 -3.26 -17.87
CA ASN A 39 1.22 -4.22 -18.64
C ASN A 39 2.37 -4.75 -17.79
N GLN A 40 3.03 -5.82 -18.24
CA GLN A 40 4.10 -6.47 -17.48
C GLN A 40 5.23 -5.51 -17.07
N GLY A 41 5.64 -4.59 -17.95
CA GLY A 41 6.66 -3.59 -17.65
C GLY A 41 6.22 -2.61 -16.54
N LYS A 42 4.96 -2.18 -16.56
CA LYS A 42 4.42 -1.28 -15.53
C LYS A 42 4.27 -1.98 -14.17
N VAL A 43 3.92 -3.26 -14.16
CA VAL A 43 3.89 -4.06 -12.92
C VAL A 43 5.28 -4.12 -12.29
N GLY A 44 6.31 -4.38 -13.11
CA GLY A 44 7.72 -4.36 -12.66
C GLY A 44 8.12 -3.01 -12.06
N GLU A 45 7.92 -1.92 -12.81
CA GLU A 45 8.22 -0.56 -12.31
C GLU A 45 7.46 -0.23 -11.02
N PHE A 46 6.19 -0.63 -10.91
CA PHE A 46 5.40 -0.36 -9.71
C PHE A 46 5.92 -1.11 -8.47
N ASN A 47 6.34 -2.36 -8.65
CA ASN A 47 6.87 -3.19 -7.56
C ASN A 47 8.22 -2.69 -7.03
N GLU A 48 8.99 -2.00 -7.87
CA GLU A 48 10.29 -1.42 -7.50
C GLU A 48 10.17 -0.07 -6.78
N ARG A 49 8.97 0.52 -6.72
CA ARG A 49 8.73 1.82 -6.08
C ARG A 49 9.07 1.78 -4.58
N GLN A 50 9.89 2.73 -4.16
CA GLN A 50 10.20 2.96 -2.75
C GLN A 50 9.19 3.95 -2.14
N TYR A 51 8.47 3.50 -1.13
CA TYR A 51 7.54 4.33 -0.37
C TYR A 51 8.25 4.98 0.81
N PHE A 52 7.82 6.21 1.12
CA PHE A 52 8.20 6.85 2.37
C PHE A 52 7.76 5.99 3.56
N ARG A 53 8.63 5.88 4.56
CA ARG A 53 8.34 5.23 5.84
C ARG A 53 8.72 6.21 6.95
N GLU A 54 7.74 6.63 7.73
CA GLU A 54 7.90 7.66 8.78
C GLU A 54 9.05 7.38 9.74
N CYS A 55 9.16 6.15 10.24
CA CYS A 55 10.24 5.74 11.15
C CYS A 55 11.67 5.83 10.57
N LYS A 56 11.82 5.95 9.24
CA LYS A 56 13.13 6.20 8.61
C LYS A 56 13.51 7.68 8.63
N ALA A 57 12.55 8.58 8.72
CA ALA A 57 12.79 10.03 8.79
C ALA A 57 13.31 10.43 10.18
N GLU A 58 12.75 9.88 11.26
CA GLU A 58 13.14 10.18 12.65
C GLU A 58 14.64 9.95 12.92
N ARG A 59 15.23 8.93 12.28
CA ARG A 59 16.66 8.61 12.43
C ARG A 59 17.59 9.59 11.71
N ALA A 60 17.12 10.28 10.67
CA ALA A 60 17.94 11.21 9.90
C ALA A 60 18.09 12.57 10.62
N ASP A 61 17.15 12.93 11.50
CA ASP A 61 17.22 14.16 12.30
C ASP A 61 18.05 13.96 13.59
N ALA A 62 18.04 12.76 14.17
CA ALA A 62 18.87 12.43 15.34
C ALA A 62 20.38 12.47 15.04
N ASP A 63 20.80 12.16 13.80
CA ASP A 63 22.21 12.16 13.37
C ASP A 63 22.75 13.58 13.10
N LYS A 64 21.87 14.58 12.89
CA LYS A 64 22.28 15.98 12.68
C LYS A 64 22.51 16.76 13.98
N SER A 65 21.96 16.30 15.11
CA SER A 65 22.17 16.92 16.42
C SER A 65 23.53 16.59 17.05
N ALA A 66 24.31 15.68 16.44
CA ALA A 66 25.60 15.22 16.94
C ALA A 66 26.81 15.84 16.22
N ARG A 67 26.61 16.90 15.42
CA ARG A 67 27.68 17.63 14.73
C ARG A 67 27.66 19.12 15.03
#